data_AF-A0A1F5X234-F1
#
_entry.id   AF-A0A1F5X234-F1
#
_cell.length_a   1.000
_cell.length_b   1.000
_cell.length_c   1.000
_cell.angle_alpha   90.00
_cell.angle_beta   90.00
_cell.angle_gamma   90.00
#
_symmetry.space_group_name_H-M   'P 1'
#
loop_
_entity.id
_entity.type
_entity.pdbx_description
1 polymer ?
#
loop_
_entity_poly.entity_id
_entity_poly.type
_entity_poly.pdbx_seq_one_letter_code
_entity_poly.pdbx_strand_id
1 'polypeptide(L)'
;MEDFKKIKEFTDGVRLSGQEKAQLRANILRTVRTQTEPRHILQWSSIFSNFNQQLKPMTFAVYAALFLSLSIGGAASFAAESALPGDVLYSVKTSVNEKLKEVLAFSTESKGEVEASISEERLEEAAELAAQNRFDGEARANLEANFERHAEKVQIRIEELQNKGKGKAAADLSARFENSIEAHSRTLEKLDGEQMGKFLPKIGASMKATAKLRAGIEAPATTSVQVDSETVIESREENKTPEDEKSENDQEKEEGVDNSLFMNIKSRLGL
;
A
#
# COMPACT_ATOMS: atom_id res chain seq x y z
N MET A 1 -37.41 58.03 14.62
CA MET A 1 -38.28 58.68 13.61
C MET A 1 -37.73 60.02 13.11
N GLU A 2 -36.60 60.51 13.60
CA GLU A 2 -36.02 61.80 13.18
C GLU A 2 -35.16 61.70 11.90
N ASP A 3 -34.51 60.56 11.66
CA ASP A 3 -33.62 60.37 10.49
C ASP A 3 -34.38 60.29 9.16
N PHE A 4 -35.58 59.72 9.17
CA PHE A 4 -36.45 59.68 7.98
C PHE A 4 -36.94 61.07 7.55
N LYS A 5 -37.03 62.02 8.50
CA LYS A 5 -37.42 63.40 8.21
C LYS A 5 -36.28 64.15 7.51
N LYS A 6 -35.03 63.93 7.95
CA LYS A 6 -33.81 64.50 7.31
C LYS A 6 -33.58 63.98 5.89
N ILE A 7 -33.83 62.69 5.63
CA ILE A 7 -33.67 62.10 4.29
C ILE A 7 -34.70 62.65 3.30
N LYS A 8 -35.95 62.85 3.75
CA LYS A 8 -37.02 63.42 2.91
C LYS A 8 -36.72 64.89 2.54
N GLU A 9 -36.22 65.67 3.48
CA GLU A 9 -35.83 67.07 3.24
C GLU A 9 -34.66 67.20 2.24
N PHE A 10 -33.71 66.26 2.29
CA PHE A 10 -32.57 66.23 1.36
C PHE A 10 -32.94 65.81 -0.07
N THR A 11 -33.99 64.99 -0.23
CA THR A 11 -34.42 64.48 -1.55
C THR A 11 -35.41 65.40 -2.25
N ASP A 12 -36.13 66.25 -1.52
CA ASP A 12 -36.99 67.28 -2.11
C ASP A 12 -36.16 68.43 -2.76
N GLY A 13 -34.89 68.60 -2.38
CA GLY A 13 -33.96 69.61 -2.93
C GLY A 13 -33.16 69.16 -4.17
N VAL A 14 -33.16 67.87 -4.52
CA VAL A 14 -32.40 67.33 -5.68
C VAL A 14 -33.37 66.77 -6.72
N ARG A 15 -34.27 67.64 -7.21
CA ARG A 15 -35.02 67.38 -8.43
C ARG A 15 -34.27 67.99 -9.59
N LEU A 16 -33.68 67.13 -10.44
CA LEU A 16 -33.16 67.54 -11.73
C LEU A 16 -34.26 68.27 -12.49
N SER A 17 -33.98 69.50 -12.93
CA SER A 17 -34.92 70.28 -13.73
C SER A 17 -35.24 69.54 -15.03
N GLY A 18 -36.41 69.81 -15.61
CA GLY A 18 -36.81 69.18 -16.87
C GLY A 18 -35.79 69.38 -17.99
N GLN A 19 -35.07 70.52 -17.98
CA GLN A 19 -34.01 70.83 -18.93
C GLN A 19 -32.74 70.01 -18.68
N GLU A 20 -32.31 69.87 -17.43
CA GLU A 20 -31.14 69.03 -17.09
C GLU A 20 -31.40 67.57 -17.47
N LYS A 21 -32.60 67.06 -17.20
CA LYS A 21 -32.97 65.70 -17.58
C LYS A 21 -32.97 65.50 -19.10
N ALA A 22 -33.40 66.52 -19.86
CA ALA A 22 -33.37 66.49 -21.32
C ALA A 22 -31.93 66.51 -21.86
N GLN A 23 -31.05 67.34 -21.30
CA GLN A 23 -29.64 67.42 -21.68
C GLN A 23 -28.88 66.13 -21.34
N LEU A 24 -29.15 65.56 -20.18
CA LEU A 24 -28.53 64.30 -19.74
C LEU A 24 -28.99 63.13 -20.62
N ARG A 25 -30.28 63.11 -20.99
CA ARG A 25 -30.81 62.14 -21.96
C ARG A 25 -30.19 62.31 -23.35
N ALA A 26 -30.00 63.54 -23.81
CA ALA A 26 -29.35 63.81 -25.10
C ALA A 26 -27.88 63.34 -25.10
N ASN A 27 -27.15 63.58 -24.01
CA ASN A 27 -25.76 63.10 -23.86
C ASN A 27 -25.68 61.57 -23.80
N ILE A 28 -26.58 60.90 -23.07
CA ILE A 28 -26.62 59.43 -23.03
C ILE A 28 -26.92 58.86 -24.42
N LEU A 29 -27.93 59.41 -25.11
CA LEU A 29 -28.30 58.93 -26.45
C LEU A 29 -27.17 59.16 -27.48
N ARG A 30 -26.40 60.23 -27.34
CA ARG A 30 -25.19 60.45 -28.15
C ARG A 30 -24.15 59.36 -27.90
N THR A 31 -23.84 59.04 -26.63
CA THR A 31 -22.86 58.01 -26.28
C THR A 31 -23.30 56.61 -26.71
N VAL A 32 -24.60 56.31 -26.62
CA VAL A 32 -25.17 55.01 -27.04
C VAL A 32 -25.14 54.85 -28.56
N ARG A 33 -25.30 55.93 -29.33
CA ARG A 33 -25.29 55.87 -30.80
C ARG A 33 -23.89 55.72 -31.39
N THR A 34 -22.84 56.06 -30.65
CA THR A 34 -21.43 55.90 -31.06
C THR A 34 -20.80 54.59 -30.59
N GLN A 35 -21.51 53.78 -29.80
CA GLN A 35 -21.07 52.45 -29.36
C GLN A 35 -22.15 51.41 -29.70
N THR A 36 -22.33 51.16 -31.00
CA THR A 36 -22.90 49.88 -31.46
C THR A 36 -21.75 48.99 -31.93
N GLU A 37 -20.93 48.57 -30.97
CA GLU A 37 -20.17 47.33 -31.17
C GLU A 37 -21.17 46.18 -31.10
N PRO A 38 -21.26 45.32 -32.13
CA PRO A 38 -22.13 44.15 -32.06
C PRO A 38 -21.69 43.32 -30.86
N ARG A 39 -22.61 43.10 -29.92
CA ARG A 39 -22.38 42.18 -28.80
C ARG A 39 -22.02 40.82 -29.39
N HIS A 40 -20.75 40.47 -29.30
CA HIS A 40 -20.22 39.17 -29.68
C HIS A 40 -20.85 38.14 -28.73
N ILE A 41 -22.04 37.66 -29.08
CA ILE A 41 -22.58 36.43 -28.50
C ILE A 41 -21.50 35.37 -28.71
N LEU A 42 -20.98 34.83 -27.62
CA LEU A 42 -19.93 33.82 -27.61
C LEU A 42 -20.40 32.65 -28.49
N GLN A 43 -19.93 32.60 -29.73
CA GLN A 43 -20.20 31.52 -30.67
C GLN A 43 -19.31 30.34 -30.25
N TRP A 44 -19.79 29.52 -29.33
CA TRP A 44 -19.19 28.24 -28.95
C TRP A 44 -19.19 27.20 -30.10
N SER A 45 -19.60 27.58 -31.32
CA SER A 45 -19.66 26.69 -32.48
C SER A 45 -18.29 26.42 -33.12
N SER A 46 -17.24 27.19 -32.80
CA SER A 46 -15.96 27.10 -33.51
C SER A 46 -14.84 26.37 -32.75
N ILE A 47 -15.04 25.96 -31.49
CA ILE A 47 -14.05 25.15 -30.74
C ILE A 47 -14.13 23.67 -31.16
N PHE A 48 -15.32 23.20 -31.56
CA PHE A 48 -15.53 21.80 -31.99
C PHE A 48 -15.51 21.61 -33.52
N SER A 49 -15.51 22.69 -34.30
CA SER A 49 -15.69 22.61 -35.77
C SER A 49 -14.42 22.22 -36.54
N ASN A 50 -13.23 22.33 -35.95
CA ASN A 50 -11.97 22.03 -36.63
C ASN A 50 -11.15 20.92 -35.94
N PHE A 51 -11.77 20.13 -35.06
CA PHE A 51 -11.16 18.93 -34.51
C PHE A 51 -11.22 17.78 -35.54
N ASN A 52 -10.40 17.94 -36.57
CA ASN A 52 -9.85 16.96 -37.49
C ASN A 52 -10.64 15.64 -37.64
N GLN A 53 -11.51 15.58 -38.65
CA GLN A 53 -12.24 14.37 -39.04
C GLN A 53 -11.32 13.22 -39.53
N GLN A 54 -10.00 13.39 -39.58
CA GLN A 54 -9.05 12.34 -39.96
C GLN A 54 -8.50 11.48 -38.79
N LEU A 55 -8.83 11.77 -37.53
CA LEU A 55 -8.34 11.01 -36.35
C LEU A 55 -9.35 9.97 -35.79
N LYS A 56 -10.54 9.84 -36.39
CA LYS A 56 -11.69 9.14 -35.79
C LYS A 56 -11.65 7.59 -35.77
N PRO A 57 -11.14 6.84 -36.76
CA PRO A 57 -11.16 5.38 -36.67
C PRO A 57 -10.06 4.84 -35.74
N MET A 58 -8.88 5.47 -35.69
CA MET A 58 -7.74 4.97 -34.89
C MET A 58 -7.94 5.21 -33.40
N THR A 59 -8.45 6.38 -33.00
CA THR A 59 -8.77 6.67 -31.59
C THR A 59 -9.93 5.82 -31.09
N PHE A 60 -11.01 5.69 -31.88
CA PHE A 60 -12.12 4.80 -31.53
C PHE A 60 -11.69 3.33 -31.44
N ALA A 61 -10.85 2.85 -32.37
CA ALA A 61 -10.30 1.49 -32.30
C ALA A 61 -9.42 1.28 -31.06
N VAL A 62 -8.61 2.26 -30.66
CA VAL A 62 -7.80 2.19 -29.43
C VAL A 62 -8.69 2.17 -28.18
N TYR A 63 -9.71 3.03 -28.10
CA TYR A 63 -10.65 3.01 -26.96
C TYR A 63 -11.50 1.75 -26.94
N ALA A 64 -11.94 1.24 -28.10
CA ALA A 64 -12.68 -0.01 -28.21
C ALA A 64 -11.81 -1.22 -27.84
N ALA A 65 -10.55 -1.24 -28.27
CA ALA A 65 -9.59 -2.27 -27.89
C ALA A 65 -9.26 -2.21 -26.40
N LEU A 66 -9.09 -1.01 -25.83
CA LEU A 66 -8.89 -0.83 -24.40
C LEU A 66 -10.11 -1.28 -23.60
N PHE A 67 -11.31 -0.89 -24.04
CA PHE A 67 -12.57 -1.31 -23.39
C PHE A 67 -12.76 -2.83 -23.48
N LEU A 68 -12.49 -3.43 -24.63
CA LEU A 68 -12.58 -4.88 -24.82
C LEU A 68 -11.53 -5.61 -23.97
N SER A 69 -10.29 -5.12 -23.94
CA SER A 69 -9.21 -5.64 -23.11
C SER A 69 -9.55 -5.55 -21.63
N LEU A 70 -10.10 -4.41 -21.17
CA LEU A 70 -10.51 -4.22 -19.79
C LEU A 70 -11.74 -5.04 -19.43
N SER A 71 -12.65 -5.28 -20.38
CA SER A 71 -13.83 -6.12 -20.17
C SER A 71 -13.45 -7.60 -20.06
N ILE A 72 -12.63 -8.11 -20.97
CA ILE A 72 -12.18 -9.52 -20.96
C ILE A 72 -11.20 -9.75 -19.80
N GLY A 73 -10.21 -8.88 -19.66
CA GLY A 73 -9.22 -8.95 -18.58
C GLY A 73 -9.84 -8.72 -17.20
N GLY A 74 -10.76 -7.76 -17.08
CA GLY A 74 -11.50 -7.49 -15.86
C GLY A 74 -12.40 -8.66 -15.43
N ALA A 75 -13.08 -9.31 -16.39
CA ALA A 75 -13.86 -10.51 -16.10
C ALA A 75 -12.98 -11.68 -15.61
N ALA A 76 -11.82 -11.89 -16.23
CA ALA A 76 -10.87 -12.92 -15.82
C ALA A 76 -10.27 -12.62 -14.43
N SER A 77 -9.89 -11.38 -14.15
CA SER A 77 -9.45 -10.94 -12.81
C SER A 77 -10.54 -11.12 -11.75
N PHE A 78 -11.80 -10.80 -12.06
CA PHE A 78 -12.90 -11.00 -11.13
C PHE A 78 -13.13 -12.48 -10.83
N ALA A 79 -13.14 -13.33 -11.85
CA ALA A 79 -13.27 -14.78 -11.67
C ALA A 79 -12.08 -15.41 -10.93
N ALA A 80 -10.88 -14.84 -11.09
CA ALA A 80 -9.68 -15.30 -10.41
C ALA A 80 -9.75 -15.12 -8.89
N GLU A 81 -10.57 -14.20 -8.37
CA GLU A 81 -10.66 -13.94 -6.92
C GLU A 81 -11.14 -15.16 -6.13
N SER A 82 -12.03 -15.97 -6.72
CA SER A 82 -12.52 -17.23 -6.14
C SER A 82 -11.73 -18.47 -6.57
N ALA A 83 -10.62 -18.29 -7.31
CA ALA A 83 -9.80 -19.43 -7.73
C ALA A 83 -9.00 -19.97 -6.55
N LEU A 84 -8.91 -21.29 -6.45
CA LEU A 84 -8.13 -22.01 -5.45
C LEU A 84 -6.82 -22.54 -6.04
N PRO A 85 -5.81 -22.87 -5.21
CA PRO A 85 -4.64 -23.61 -5.67
C PRO A 85 -5.01 -24.82 -6.54
N GLY A 86 -4.39 -24.90 -7.72
CA GLY A 86 -4.68 -25.91 -8.74
C GLY A 86 -5.71 -25.46 -9.80
N ASP A 87 -6.45 -24.38 -9.58
CA ASP A 87 -7.33 -23.80 -10.58
C ASP A 87 -6.55 -22.97 -11.60
N VAL A 88 -7.04 -22.97 -12.86
CA VAL A 88 -6.38 -22.28 -13.99
C VAL A 88 -6.12 -20.80 -13.72
N LEU A 89 -7.08 -20.12 -13.08
CA LEU A 89 -7.02 -18.68 -12.83
C LEU A 89 -6.33 -18.31 -11.51
N TYR A 90 -5.85 -19.27 -10.73
CA TYR A 90 -5.15 -18.98 -9.48
C TYR A 90 -3.84 -18.20 -9.70
N SER A 91 -3.18 -18.44 -10.83
CA SER A 91 -2.02 -17.65 -11.26
C SER A 91 -2.37 -16.17 -11.48
N VAL A 92 -3.59 -15.88 -11.97
CA VAL A 92 -4.08 -14.51 -12.15
C VAL A 92 -4.37 -13.86 -10.80
N LYS A 93 -4.96 -14.60 -9.85
CA LYS A 93 -5.19 -14.12 -8.48
C LYS A 93 -3.88 -13.64 -7.83
N THR A 94 -2.90 -14.54 -7.79
CA THR A 94 -1.62 -14.32 -7.12
C THR A 94 -0.68 -13.35 -7.86
N SER A 95 -0.59 -13.45 -9.19
CA SER A 95 0.39 -12.68 -9.96
C SER A 95 -0.11 -11.32 -10.43
N VAL A 96 -1.44 -11.13 -10.51
CA VAL A 96 -2.05 -9.91 -11.04
C VAL A 96 -2.89 -9.21 -9.98
N ASN A 97 -3.93 -9.86 -9.46
CA ASN A 97 -4.87 -9.20 -8.54
C ASN A 97 -4.17 -8.77 -7.25
N GLU A 98 -3.48 -9.69 -6.58
CA GLU A 98 -2.75 -9.41 -5.35
C GLU A 98 -1.62 -8.41 -5.58
N LYS A 99 -0.92 -8.52 -6.72
CA LYS A 99 0.13 -7.55 -7.04
C LYS A 99 -0.43 -6.14 -7.20
N LEU A 100 -1.63 -6.02 -7.77
CA LEU A 100 -2.33 -4.74 -7.85
C LEU A 100 -2.74 -4.23 -6.47
N LYS A 101 -3.27 -5.09 -5.58
CA LYS A 101 -3.55 -4.75 -4.17
C LYS A 101 -2.28 -4.20 -3.49
N GLU A 102 -1.14 -4.87 -3.64
CA GLU A 102 0.16 -4.43 -3.09
C GLU A 102 0.62 -3.06 -3.66
N VAL A 103 0.49 -2.84 -4.97
CA VAL A 103 0.94 -1.60 -5.63
C VAL A 103 0.07 -0.40 -5.24
N LEU A 104 -1.22 -0.63 -5.00
CA LEU A 104 -2.16 0.42 -4.58
C LEU A 104 -2.06 0.75 -3.09
N ALA A 105 -1.39 -0.09 -2.29
CA ALA A 105 -1.14 0.16 -0.88
C ALA A 105 0.07 1.11 -0.69
N PHE A 106 -0.22 2.40 -0.47
CA PHE A 106 0.83 3.43 -0.42
C PHE A 106 1.51 3.58 0.95
N SER A 107 0.80 3.36 2.06
CA SER A 107 1.32 3.53 3.42
C SER A 107 1.84 2.21 4.02
N THR A 108 2.75 2.26 4.99
CA THR A 108 3.21 1.06 5.72
C THR A 108 2.03 0.32 6.37
N GLU A 109 1.06 1.06 6.90
CA GLU A 109 -0.16 0.51 7.50
C GLU A 109 -1.02 -0.21 6.45
N SER A 110 -1.35 0.45 5.34
CA SER A 110 -2.14 -0.14 4.25
C SER A 110 -1.44 -1.34 3.62
N LYS A 111 -0.11 -1.31 3.50
CA LYS A 111 0.66 -2.49 3.08
C LYS A 111 0.49 -3.63 4.09
N GLY A 112 0.59 -3.35 5.38
CA GLY A 112 0.34 -4.33 6.43
C GLY A 112 -1.06 -4.94 6.33
N GLU A 113 -2.08 -4.13 6.07
CA GLU A 113 -3.46 -4.59 5.90
C GLU A 113 -3.62 -5.48 4.66
N VAL A 114 -3.00 -5.15 3.52
CA VAL A 114 -3.04 -6.00 2.32
C VAL A 114 -2.36 -7.34 2.57
N GLU A 115 -1.19 -7.35 3.20
CA GLU A 115 -0.46 -8.59 3.49
C GLU A 115 -1.21 -9.45 4.53
N ALA A 116 -1.88 -8.83 5.50
CA ALA A 116 -2.76 -9.52 6.44
C ALA A 116 -3.95 -10.15 5.70
N SER A 117 -4.66 -9.37 4.87
CA SER A 117 -5.78 -9.85 4.06
C SER A 117 -5.40 -11.04 3.17
N ILE A 118 -4.24 -11.00 2.51
CA ILE A 118 -3.79 -12.13 1.68
C ILE A 118 -3.50 -13.36 2.53
N SER A 119 -2.90 -13.19 3.71
CA SER A 119 -2.67 -14.31 4.64
C SER A 119 -3.99 -14.94 5.08
N GLU A 120 -4.99 -14.13 5.38
CA GLU A 120 -6.34 -14.58 5.74
C GLU A 120 -7.00 -15.35 4.59
N GLU A 121 -6.91 -14.83 3.36
CA GLU A 121 -7.38 -15.54 2.16
C GLU A 121 -6.75 -16.94 2.03
N ARG A 122 -5.46 -17.13 2.35
CA ARG A 122 -4.84 -18.47 2.32
C ARG A 122 -5.45 -19.44 3.33
N LEU A 123 -5.90 -18.94 4.48
CA LEU A 123 -6.56 -19.77 5.49
C LEU A 123 -7.98 -20.13 5.06
N GLU A 124 -8.68 -19.21 4.40
CA GLU A 124 -9.98 -19.48 3.78
C GLU A 124 -9.89 -20.50 2.65
N GLU A 125 -8.92 -20.36 1.76
CA GLU A 125 -8.67 -21.29 0.67
C GLU A 125 -8.31 -22.69 1.19
N ALA A 126 -7.55 -22.78 2.29
CA ALA A 126 -7.29 -24.05 2.96
C ALA A 126 -8.58 -24.72 3.46
N ALA A 127 -9.47 -23.94 4.07
CA ALA A 127 -10.77 -24.45 4.54
C ALA A 127 -11.66 -24.90 3.37
N GLU A 128 -11.69 -24.12 2.29
CA GLU A 128 -12.48 -24.44 1.10
C GLU A 128 -11.96 -25.69 0.39
N LEU A 129 -10.65 -25.78 0.17
CA LEU A 129 -10.03 -26.98 -0.40
C LEU A 129 -10.27 -28.21 0.47
N ALA A 130 -10.21 -28.08 1.80
CA ALA A 130 -10.48 -29.18 2.71
C ALA A 130 -11.95 -29.63 2.62
N ALA A 131 -12.90 -28.68 2.56
CA ALA A 131 -14.32 -28.98 2.35
C ALA A 131 -14.58 -29.67 1.00
N GLN A 132 -13.78 -29.36 -0.03
CA GLN A 132 -13.85 -29.98 -1.35
C GLN A 132 -13.05 -31.30 -1.46
N ASN A 133 -12.41 -31.77 -0.39
CA ASN A 133 -11.48 -32.91 -0.39
C ASN A 133 -10.31 -32.76 -1.38
N ARG A 134 -9.88 -31.52 -1.64
CA ARG A 134 -8.79 -31.12 -2.54
C ARG A 134 -7.56 -30.57 -1.80
N PHE A 135 -7.58 -30.56 -0.46
CA PHE A 135 -6.44 -30.08 0.34
C PHE A 135 -5.32 -31.13 0.43
N ASP A 136 -4.57 -31.26 -0.65
CA ASP A 136 -3.52 -32.25 -0.83
C ASP A 136 -2.10 -31.74 -0.46
N GLY A 137 -1.07 -32.51 -0.83
CA GLY A 137 0.33 -32.18 -0.60
C GLY A 137 0.80 -30.88 -1.24
N GLU A 138 0.41 -30.67 -2.49
CA GLU A 138 0.83 -29.53 -3.32
C GLU A 138 0.07 -28.28 -2.91
N ALA A 139 -1.25 -28.39 -2.75
CA ALA A 139 -2.08 -27.29 -2.31
C ALA A 139 -1.67 -26.79 -0.92
N ARG A 140 -1.41 -27.70 0.04
CA ARG A 140 -0.86 -27.33 1.35
C ARG A 140 0.47 -26.60 1.21
N ALA A 141 1.43 -27.13 0.44
CA ALA A 141 2.75 -26.52 0.31
C ALA A 141 2.67 -25.12 -0.31
N ASN A 142 1.79 -24.92 -1.29
CA ASN A 142 1.55 -23.61 -1.91
C ASN A 142 0.96 -22.63 -0.90
N LEU A 143 -0.11 -23.01 -0.21
CA LEU A 143 -0.77 -22.15 0.78
C LEU A 143 0.13 -21.83 1.97
N GLU A 144 0.88 -22.81 2.45
CA GLU A 144 1.86 -22.64 3.53
C GLU A 144 2.93 -21.62 3.16
N ALA A 145 3.57 -21.76 2.00
CA ALA A 145 4.62 -20.85 1.57
C ALA A 145 4.09 -19.42 1.35
N ASN A 146 2.88 -19.27 0.81
CA ASN A 146 2.28 -17.95 0.61
C ASN A 146 1.82 -17.34 1.95
N PHE A 147 1.13 -18.08 2.80
CA PHE A 147 0.74 -17.63 4.13
C PHE A 147 1.94 -17.16 4.95
N GLU A 148 3.01 -17.97 5.03
CA GLU A 148 4.21 -17.62 5.79
C GLU A 148 4.87 -16.35 5.25
N ARG A 149 4.99 -16.22 3.92
CA ARG A 149 5.56 -15.01 3.28
C ARG A 149 4.77 -13.75 3.63
N HIS A 150 3.45 -13.80 3.52
CA HIS A 150 2.60 -12.64 3.78
C HIS A 150 2.55 -12.32 5.30
N ALA A 151 2.51 -13.34 6.16
CA ALA A 151 2.59 -13.17 7.61
C ALA A 151 3.91 -12.55 8.07
N GLU A 152 5.05 -12.97 7.52
CA GLU A 152 6.36 -12.36 7.80
C GLU A 152 6.38 -10.89 7.38
N LYS A 153 5.80 -10.57 6.21
CA LYS A 153 5.69 -9.18 5.80
C LYS A 153 4.79 -8.36 6.74
N VAL A 154 3.69 -8.91 7.26
CA VAL A 154 2.87 -8.23 8.29
C VAL A 154 3.73 -7.90 9.51
N GLN A 155 4.50 -8.88 10.00
CA GLN A 155 5.42 -8.70 11.13
C GLN A 155 6.44 -7.59 10.87
N ILE A 156 7.05 -7.56 9.68
CA ILE A 156 7.94 -6.48 9.25
C ILE A 156 7.22 -5.11 9.25
N ARG A 157 5.97 -5.03 8.79
CA ARG A 157 5.21 -3.77 8.81
C ARG A 157 4.89 -3.32 10.23
N ILE A 158 4.60 -4.24 11.15
CA ILE A 158 4.38 -3.94 12.57
C ILE A 158 5.64 -3.29 13.16
N GLU A 159 6.81 -3.90 12.94
CA GLU A 159 8.10 -3.35 13.41
C GLU A 159 8.41 -1.99 12.76
N GLU A 160 8.17 -1.83 11.46
CA GLU A 160 8.33 -0.54 10.79
C GLU A 160 7.42 0.55 11.39
N LEU A 161 6.19 0.23 11.73
CA LEU A 161 5.26 1.16 12.37
C LEU A 161 5.74 1.54 13.77
N GLN A 162 6.26 0.60 14.54
CA GLN A 162 6.89 0.87 15.84
C GLN A 162 8.08 1.83 15.69
N ASN A 163 9.01 1.53 14.79
CA ASN A 163 10.21 2.33 14.53
C ASN A 163 9.88 3.75 14.04
N LYS A 164 8.73 3.93 13.39
CA LYS A 164 8.21 5.24 12.95
C LYS A 164 7.42 5.98 14.05
N GLY A 165 7.42 5.49 15.29
CA GLY A 165 6.66 6.06 16.41
C GLY A 165 5.14 5.89 16.28
N LYS A 166 4.66 5.05 15.36
CA LYS A 166 3.24 4.77 15.13
C LYS A 166 2.76 3.57 15.94
N GLY A 167 3.05 3.55 17.24
CA GLY A 167 2.74 2.44 18.14
C GLY A 167 1.27 2.02 18.12
N LYS A 168 0.33 2.98 18.04
CA LYS A 168 -1.10 2.67 17.92
C LYS A 168 -1.42 1.88 16.63
N ALA A 169 -0.91 2.32 15.48
CA ALA A 169 -1.14 1.62 14.21
C ALA A 169 -0.50 0.22 14.21
N ALA A 170 0.68 0.09 14.85
CA ALA A 170 1.32 -1.21 15.04
C ALA A 170 0.47 -2.16 15.90
N ALA A 171 -0.11 -1.66 17.01
CA ALA A 171 -0.96 -2.43 17.90
C ALA A 171 -2.29 -2.81 17.24
N ASP A 172 -2.90 -1.89 16.50
CA ASP A 172 -4.14 -2.13 15.78
C ASP A 172 -3.93 -3.20 14.69
N LEU A 173 -2.83 -3.12 13.93
CA LEU A 173 -2.48 -4.11 12.91
C LEU A 173 -2.19 -5.50 13.52
N SER A 174 -1.40 -5.57 14.59
CA SER A 174 -1.08 -6.85 15.24
C SER A 174 -2.33 -7.51 15.83
N ALA A 175 -3.17 -6.76 16.54
CA ALA A 175 -4.40 -7.28 17.13
C ALA A 175 -5.37 -7.78 16.07
N ARG A 176 -5.56 -7.04 14.96
CA ARG A 176 -6.43 -7.48 13.86
C ARG A 176 -5.92 -8.78 13.24
N PHE A 177 -4.62 -8.85 12.96
CA PHE A 177 -4.02 -10.03 12.35
C PHE A 177 -4.10 -11.26 13.26
N GLU A 178 -3.81 -11.10 14.55
CA GLU A 178 -3.96 -12.15 15.57
C GLU A 178 -5.40 -12.66 15.62
N ASN A 179 -6.37 -11.75 15.71
CA ASN A 179 -7.79 -12.11 15.80
C ASN A 179 -8.27 -12.85 14.56
N SER A 180 -7.86 -12.43 13.37
CA SER A 180 -8.28 -13.08 12.13
C SER A 180 -7.67 -14.49 12.03
N ILE A 181 -6.36 -14.63 12.26
CA ILE A 181 -5.70 -15.93 12.29
C ILE A 181 -6.37 -16.86 13.32
N GLU A 182 -6.70 -16.36 14.51
CA GLU A 182 -7.35 -17.17 15.54
C GLU A 182 -8.74 -17.65 15.08
N ALA A 183 -9.54 -16.80 14.45
CA ALA A 183 -10.85 -17.16 13.92
C ALA A 183 -10.76 -18.27 12.86
N HIS A 184 -9.80 -18.14 11.93
CA HIS A 184 -9.59 -19.15 10.90
C HIS A 184 -8.97 -20.44 11.46
N SER A 185 -8.02 -20.36 12.39
CA SER A 185 -7.39 -21.53 13.03
C SER A 185 -8.43 -22.42 13.69
N ARG A 186 -9.36 -21.84 14.45
CA ARG A 186 -10.46 -22.59 15.09
C ARG A 186 -11.38 -23.31 14.10
N THR A 187 -11.47 -22.80 12.87
CA THR A 187 -12.24 -23.43 11.80
C THR A 187 -11.44 -24.58 11.20
N LEU A 188 -10.16 -24.36 10.90
CA LEU A 188 -9.25 -25.34 10.33
C LEU A 188 -8.98 -26.52 11.28
N GLU A 189 -8.93 -26.28 12.60
CA GLU A 189 -8.76 -27.31 13.64
C GLU A 189 -9.90 -28.34 13.66
N LYS A 190 -11.08 -27.98 13.15
CA LYS A 190 -12.23 -28.89 13.04
C LYS A 190 -12.19 -29.76 11.78
N LEU A 191 -11.24 -29.51 10.88
CA LEU A 191 -11.09 -30.23 9.64
C LEU A 191 -10.05 -31.32 9.82
N ASP A 192 -10.48 -32.57 9.66
CA ASP A 192 -9.60 -33.73 9.76
C ASP A 192 -8.76 -33.87 8.49
N GLY A 193 -7.51 -34.31 8.65
CA GLY A 193 -6.64 -34.65 7.53
C GLY A 193 -5.16 -34.52 7.86
N GLU A 194 -4.35 -35.45 7.35
CA GLU A 194 -2.90 -35.44 7.55
C GLU A 194 -2.27 -34.10 7.11
N GLN A 195 -2.74 -33.58 5.97
CA GLN A 195 -2.24 -32.32 5.42
C GLN A 195 -2.63 -31.12 6.28
N MET A 196 -3.84 -31.13 6.86
CA MET A 196 -4.27 -30.08 7.78
C MET A 196 -3.44 -30.09 9.06
N GLY A 197 -3.16 -31.28 9.61
CA GLY A 197 -2.28 -31.43 10.77
C GLY A 197 -0.84 -30.93 10.55
N LYS A 198 -0.35 -30.92 9.31
CA LYS A 198 0.96 -30.34 8.94
C LYS A 198 0.91 -28.81 8.78
N PHE A 199 -0.25 -28.26 8.42
CA PHE A 199 -0.43 -26.82 8.18
C PHE A 199 -0.66 -26.02 9.46
N LEU A 200 -1.48 -26.54 10.39
CA LEU A 200 -1.84 -25.86 11.65
C LEU A 200 -0.63 -25.39 12.49
N PRO A 201 0.47 -26.15 12.63
CA PRO A 201 1.66 -25.68 13.36
C PRO A 201 2.27 -24.40 12.80
N LYS A 202 2.17 -24.15 11.49
CA LYS A 202 2.71 -22.94 10.85
C LYS A 202 1.88 -21.71 11.17
N ILE A 203 0.56 -21.88 11.20
CA ILE A 203 -0.40 -20.87 11.65
C ILE A 203 -0.11 -20.48 13.11
N GLY A 204 0.04 -21.49 13.98
CA GLY A 204 0.37 -21.28 15.39
C GLY A 204 1.73 -20.59 15.61
N ALA A 205 2.73 -20.87 14.76
CA ALA A 205 4.02 -20.19 14.83
C ALA A 205 3.90 -18.70 14.46
N SER A 206 3.16 -18.38 13.39
CA SER A 206 2.90 -17.00 12.97
C SER A 206 2.15 -16.21 14.06
N MET A 207 1.10 -16.79 14.65
CA MET A 207 0.35 -16.17 15.74
C MET A 207 1.25 -15.83 16.94
N LYS A 208 2.12 -16.76 17.36
CA LYS A 208 3.08 -16.55 18.45
C LYS A 208 4.09 -15.45 18.13
N ALA A 209 4.58 -15.40 16.89
CA ALA A 209 5.51 -14.37 16.45
C ALA A 209 4.86 -12.98 16.49
N THR A 210 3.63 -12.83 15.98
CA THR A 210 2.87 -11.58 16.04
C THR A 210 2.58 -11.15 17.48
N ALA A 211 2.15 -12.08 18.34
CA ALA A 211 1.90 -11.81 19.76
C ALA A 211 3.16 -11.32 20.50
N LYS A 212 4.33 -11.87 20.16
CA LYS A 212 5.62 -11.39 20.69
C LYS A 212 5.90 -9.95 20.27
N LEU A 213 5.62 -9.59 19.01
CA LEU A 213 5.77 -8.21 18.54
C LEU A 213 4.80 -7.27 19.25
N ARG A 214 3.54 -7.68 19.45
CA ARG A 214 2.53 -6.89 20.17
C ARG A 214 2.94 -6.60 21.61
N ALA A 215 3.48 -7.60 22.32
CA ALA A 215 3.98 -7.40 23.68
C ALA A 215 5.10 -6.34 23.75
N GLY A 216 5.90 -6.21 22.69
CA GLY A 216 6.92 -5.14 22.57
C GLY A 216 6.33 -3.73 22.36
N ILE A 217 5.09 -3.61 21.88
CA ILE A 217 4.38 -2.33 21.70
C ILE A 217 3.85 -1.80 23.03
N GLU A 218 3.36 -2.71 23.88
CA GLU A 218 2.72 -2.39 25.15
C GLU A 218 3.72 -2.17 26.30
N ALA A 219 5.01 -2.50 26.09
CA ALA A 219 6.07 -2.16 27.03
C ALA A 219 6.19 -0.63 27.16
N PRO A 220 6.30 -0.07 28.38
CA PRO A 220 6.34 1.38 28.57
C PRO A 220 7.49 1.98 27.76
N ALA A 221 7.17 3.03 26.98
CA ALA A 221 8.05 3.79 26.12
C ALA A 221 9.11 4.60 26.90
N THR A 222 9.90 3.93 27.73
CA THR A 222 11.02 4.47 28.51
C THR A 222 12.25 3.59 28.34
N THR A 223 12.67 3.31 27.11
CA THR A 223 14.08 3.02 26.85
C THR A 223 14.42 3.51 25.46
N SER A 224 14.68 4.81 25.34
CA SER A 224 15.64 5.30 24.36
C SER A 224 16.99 4.66 24.70
N VAL A 225 17.28 3.47 24.16
CA VAL A 225 18.65 2.95 24.16
C VAL A 225 19.42 3.83 23.19
N GLN A 226 20.12 4.81 23.76
CA GLN A 226 21.29 5.40 23.12
C GLN A 226 22.25 4.25 22.82
N VAL A 227 22.49 4.01 21.53
CA VAL A 227 23.58 3.16 21.08
C VAL A 227 24.86 3.98 21.27
N ASP A 228 25.37 4.00 22.50
CA ASP A 228 26.74 4.45 22.74
C ASP A 228 27.69 3.33 22.35
N SER A 229 28.47 3.64 21.32
CA SER A 229 29.57 2.84 20.83
C SER A 229 30.74 3.02 21.77
N GLU A 230 31.04 2.06 22.64
CA GLU A 230 32.39 1.82 23.16
C GLU A 230 32.41 0.64 24.13
N THR A 231 33.10 -0.44 23.73
CA THR A 231 33.97 -1.16 24.66
C THR A 231 35.08 -1.82 23.85
N VAL A 232 36.16 -1.06 23.64
CA VAL A 232 37.49 -1.61 23.37
C VAL A 232 38.13 -1.94 24.74
N ILE A 233 38.38 -3.23 24.91
CA ILE A 233 39.51 -3.94 25.57
C ILE A 233 40.27 -3.25 26.72
N GLU A 234 40.53 -4.05 27.77
CA GLU A 234 41.78 -4.25 28.55
C GLU A 234 41.44 -4.33 30.06
N SER A 235 41.91 -5.25 30.93
CA SER A 235 43.16 -6.04 31.07
C SER A 235 42.92 -7.18 32.10
N ARG A 236 43.54 -8.37 31.96
CA ARG A 236 44.71 -8.92 32.72
C ARG A 236 44.44 -9.03 34.24
N GLU A 237 44.60 -10.18 34.93
CA GLU A 237 45.82 -10.95 35.13
C GLU A 237 45.53 -12.17 36.04
N GLU A 238 45.97 -13.38 35.70
CA GLU A 238 46.57 -14.29 36.71
C GLU A 238 47.53 -15.28 36.03
N ASN A 239 48.73 -15.35 36.60
CA ASN A 239 49.95 -15.98 36.11
C ASN A 239 50.22 -17.27 36.88
N LYS A 240 50.67 -18.34 36.19
CA LYS A 240 51.58 -19.38 36.71
C LYS A 240 52.14 -20.26 35.57
N THR A 241 53.40 -20.02 35.23
CA THR A 241 54.37 -20.86 34.49
C THR A 241 54.96 -21.97 35.38
N PRO A 242 55.92 -22.83 34.95
CA PRO A 242 56.30 -23.34 33.60
C PRO A 242 56.55 -24.89 33.60
N GLU A 243 57.02 -25.46 32.48
CA GLU A 243 57.87 -26.68 32.29
C GLU A 243 57.43 -27.42 31.00
N ASP A 244 58.20 -27.30 29.91
CA ASP A 244 59.31 -28.17 29.47
C ASP A 244 58.82 -29.28 28.51
N GLU A 245 59.15 -29.16 27.22
CA GLU A 245 59.90 -30.16 26.44
C GLU A 245 59.81 -29.93 24.93
N LYS A 246 60.92 -30.24 24.26
CA LYS A 246 61.20 -30.14 22.82
C LYS A 246 60.57 -31.28 22.03
N SER A 247 60.18 -31.01 20.78
CA SER A 247 60.47 -31.78 19.54
C SER A 247 59.59 -31.20 18.43
N GLU A 248 60.10 -30.71 17.30
CA GLU A 248 60.72 -31.41 16.15
C GLU A 248 59.77 -31.31 14.94
N ASN A 249 60.28 -30.62 13.92
CA ASN A 249 60.03 -30.72 12.48
C ASN A 249 58.69 -31.29 11.94
N ASP A 250 58.04 -30.54 11.05
CA ASP A 250 58.11 -30.85 9.61
C ASP A 250 57.36 -29.81 8.75
N GLN A 251 57.92 -29.62 7.56
CA GLN A 251 57.46 -28.74 6.50
C GLN A 251 56.15 -29.25 5.86
N GLU A 252 55.41 -28.31 5.28
CA GLU A 252 55.05 -28.27 3.85
C GLU A 252 53.57 -27.91 3.57
N LYS A 253 53.41 -27.04 2.57
CA LYS A 253 52.24 -26.75 1.72
C LYS A 253 51.46 -25.45 1.94
N GLU A 254 51.93 -24.51 1.13
CA GLU A 254 51.26 -23.43 0.41
C GLU A 254 49.74 -23.54 0.16
N GLU A 255 49.21 -22.33 -0.03
CA GLU A 255 48.22 -21.92 -1.04
C GLU A 255 46.76 -21.67 -0.59
N GLY A 256 46.37 -20.41 -0.79
CA GLY A 256 45.08 -20.09 -1.40
C GLY A 256 43.93 -19.84 -0.44
N VAL A 257 43.83 -18.61 0.06
CA VAL A 257 42.56 -18.07 0.55
C VAL A 257 41.60 -18.00 -0.64
N ASP A 258 40.74 -19.01 -0.79
CA ASP A 258 39.66 -19.02 -1.77
C ASP A 258 38.61 -17.97 -1.35
N ASN A 259 38.52 -16.91 -2.16
CA ASN A 259 37.59 -15.80 -2.03
C ASN A 259 36.17 -16.14 -2.54
N SER A 260 35.82 -17.43 -2.63
CA SER A 260 34.51 -17.90 -3.10
C SER A 260 33.33 -17.57 -2.17
N LEU A 261 33.58 -17.15 -0.93
CA LEU A 261 32.54 -16.72 0.01
C LEU A 261 32.09 -15.25 -0.18
N PHE A 262 32.88 -14.39 -0.82
CA PHE A 262 32.53 -12.97 -1.01
C PHE A 262 31.81 -12.68 -2.33
N MET A 263 31.81 -13.61 -3.29
CA MET A 263 31.15 -13.41 -4.59
C MET A 263 29.66 -13.81 -4.61
N ASN A 264 29.18 -14.62 -3.66
CA ASN A 264 27.80 -15.15 -3.72
C ASN A 264 26.74 -14.23 -3.08
N ILE A 265 27.15 -13.19 -2.36
CA ILE A 265 26.22 -12.23 -1.74
C ILE A 265 25.85 -11.10 -2.71
N LYS A 266 26.76 -10.68 -3.60
CA LYS A 266 26.49 -9.61 -4.57
C LYS A 266 25.55 -10.02 -5.71
N SER A 267 25.48 -11.32 -6.05
CA SER A 267 24.62 -11.81 -7.12
C SER A 267 23.15 -11.99 -6.70
N ARG A 268 22.87 -12.18 -5.40
CA ARG A 268 21.50 -12.41 -4.89
C ARG A 268 20.78 -11.16 -4.40
N LEU A 269 21.41 -9.98 -4.49
CA LEU A 269 20.83 -8.70 -4.08
C LEU A 269 20.58 -7.71 -5.22
N GLY A 270 20.73 -8.13 -6.48
CA GLY A 270 20.16 -7.44 -7.65
C GLY A 270 20.24 -5.90 -7.66
N LEU A 271 21.41 -5.35 -7.28
CA LEU A 271 21.90 -4.09 -7.81
C LEU A 271 22.65 -4.38 -9.12
#